data_AF-A0A2D6U2J5-F1
#
_entry.id   AF-A0A2D6U2J5-F1
#
_cell.length_a   1.000
_cell.length_b   1.000
_cell.length_c   1.000
_cell.angle_alpha   90.00
_cell.angle_beta   90.00
_cell.angle_gamma   90.00
#
_symmetry.space_group_name_H-M   'P 1'
#
loop_
_entity.id
_entity.type
_entity.pdbx_description
1 polymer ?
#
loop_
_entity_poly.entity_id
_entity_poly.type
_entity_poly.pdbx_seq_one_letter_code
_entity_poly.pdbx_strand_id
1 'polypeptide(L)'
;MSDGFVMELCGNKAAWQIVPENVDSIDLESVGTTIEKAGYEVGIRTRLCWTFSGPCDLTLYPSGKLLVKTEDKELAAEVAKLHVEKWANS
;
A
#
# COMPACT_ATOMS: atom_id res chain seq x y z
N MET A 1 8.48 -0.45 -19.99
CA MET A 1 9.01 0.05 -18.71
C MET A 1 8.12 -0.57 -17.66
N SER A 2 8.69 -1.36 -16.74
CA SER A 2 7.91 -1.94 -15.64
C SER A 2 7.50 -0.82 -14.69
N ASP A 3 6.26 -0.82 -14.19
CA ASP A 3 5.76 0.21 -13.27
C ASP A 3 6.42 0.14 -11.86
N GLY A 4 7.42 -0.72 -11.66
CA GLY A 4 8.15 -0.87 -10.40
C GLY A 4 7.38 -1.64 -9.33
N PHE A 5 6.26 -2.27 -9.67
CA PHE A 5 5.50 -3.18 -8.80
C PHE A 5 4.77 -4.26 -9.59
N VAL A 6 4.43 -5.33 -8.88
CA VAL A 6 3.43 -6.31 -9.29
C VAL A 6 2.11 -5.98 -8.61
N MET A 7 1.01 -5.95 -9.39
CA MET A 7 -0.35 -5.74 -8.89
C MET A 7 -1.22 -6.96 -9.19
N GLU A 8 -1.68 -7.64 -8.13
CA GLU A 8 -2.45 -8.87 -8.22
C GLU A 8 -3.84 -8.71 -7.61
N LEU A 9 -4.89 -9.13 -8.33
CA LEU A 9 -6.24 -9.15 -7.80
C LEU A 9 -6.39 -10.33 -6.82
N CYS A 10 -6.84 -10.06 -5.60
CA CYS A 10 -7.19 -11.09 -4.64
C CYS A 10 -8.42 -11.88 -5.14
N GLY A 11 -8.50 -13.17 -4.84
CA GLY A 11 -9.54 -14.08 -5.38
C GLY A 11 -10.99 -13.66 -5.08
N ASN A 12 -11.21 -12.74 -4.13
CA ASN A 12 -12.52 -12.15 -3.83
C ASN A 12 -12.89 -10.94 -4.71
N LYS A 13 -12.03 -10.52 -5.64
CA LYS A 13 -12.19 -9.38 -6.56
C LYS A 13 -12.40 -8.00 -5.93
N ALA A 14 -12.26 -7.87 -4.62
CA ALA A 14 -12.48 -6.63 -3.87
C ALA A 14 -11.20 -6.07 -3.24
N ALA A 15 -10.04 -6.65 -3.58
CA ALA A 15 -8.76 -6.18 -3.09
C ALA A 15 -7.64 -6.46 -4.08
N TRP A 16 -6.66 -5.55 -4.09
CA TRP A 16 -5.46 -5.61 -4.91
C TRP A 16 -4.24 -5.70 -4.00
N GLN A 17 -3.33 -6.58 -4.35
CA GLN A 17 -2.05 -6.74 -3.70
C GLN A 17 -0.98 -6.07 -4.53
N ILE A 18 -0.29 -5.10 -3.95
CA ILE A 18 0.82 -4.38 -4.55
C ILE A 18 2.10 -4.85 -3.90
N VAL A 19 3.04 -5.33 -4.70
CA VAL A 19 4.38 -5.73 -4.27
C VAL A 19 5.40 -4.89 -5.03
N PRO A 20 6.05 -3.92 -4.37
CA PRO A 20 7.12 -3.15 -4.99
C PRO A 20 8.27 -4.05 -5.44
N GLU A 21 8.84 -3.78 -6.62
CA GLU A 21 10.04 -4.45 -7.08
C GLU A 21 11.26 -3.93 -6.32
N ASN A 22 12.21 -4.80 -5.99
CA ASN A 22 13.46 -4.47 -5.29
C ASN A 22 13.30 -3.88 -3.87
N VAL A 23 12.16 -4.12 -3.21
CA VAL A 23 11.94 -3.77 -1.80
C VAL A 23 11.80 -5.04 -0.97
N ASP A 24 12.84 -5.36 -0.19
CA ASP A 24 12.81 -6.52 0.72
C ASP A 24 12.15 -6.18 2.06
N SER A 25 12.31 -4.93 2.51
CA SER A 25 11.74 -4.43 3.76
C SER A 25 11.63 -2.91 3.77
N ILE A 26 10.66 -2.40 4.52
CA ILE A 26 10.45 -0.97 4.77
C ILE A 26 10.40 -0.67 6.27
N ASP A 27 10.63 0.60 6.62
CA ASP A 27 10.28 1.12 7.93
C ASP A 27 8.77 1.45 7.97
N LEU A 28 7.99 0.63 8.69
CA LEU A 28 6.55 0.83 8.84
C LEU A 28 6.18 2.19 9.44
N GLU A 29 7.01 2.74 10.33
CA GLU A 29 6.72 4.01 10.97
C GLU A 29 6.95 5.18 10.00
N SER A 30 8.06 5.15 9.25
CA SER A 30 8.34 6.14 8.20
C SER A 30 7.26 6.13 7.11
N VAL A 31 7.05 4.96 6.49
CA VAL A 31 6.10 4.80 5.39
C VAL A 31 4.67 5.04 5.87
N GLY A 32 4.30 4.51 7.04
CA GLY A 32 2.97 4.70 7.59
C GLY A 32 2.65 6.15 7.93
N THR A 33 3.64 6.92 8.40
CA THR A 33 3.49 8.36 8.64
C THR A 33 3.35 9.13 7.32
N THR A 34 4.03 8.70 6.25
CA THR A 34 3.87 9.29 4.92
C THR A 34 2.46 9.05 4.36
N ILE A 35 1.89 7.86 4.58
CA ILE A 35 0.50 7.53 4.20
C ILE A 35 -0.50 8.37 5.01
N GLU A 36 -0.28 8.52 6.31
CA GLU A 36 -1.10 9.38 7.18
C GLU A 36 -1.11 10.84 6.69
N LYS A 37 0.06 11.38 6.33
CA LYS A 37 0.19 12.72 5.73
C LYS A 37 -0.47 12.86 4.37
N ALA A 38 -0.65 11.75 3.64
CA ALA A 38 -1.38 11.74 2.37
C ALA A 38 -2.92 11.81 2.55
N GLY A 39 -3.41 11.88 3.80
CA GLY A 39 -4.82 12.07 4.13
C GLY A 39 -5.55 10.79 4.52
N TYR A 40 -4.83 9.69 4.75
CA TYR A 40 -5.40 8.46 5.30
C TYR A 40 -5.40 8.50 6.83
N GLU A 41 -6.47 7.99 7.43
CA GLU A 41 -6.56 7.82 8.88
C GLU A 41 -5.97 6.48 9.29
N VAL A 42 -5.10 6.50 10.31
CA VAL A 42 -4.48 5.28 10.81
C VAL A 42 -5.44 4.54 11.75
N GLY A 43 -5.72 3.27 11.46
CA GLY A 43 -6.51 2.40 12.32
C GLY A 43 -5.66 1.59 13.28
N ILE A 44 -5.03 0.53 12.78
CA ILE A 44 -4.17 -0.38 13.54
C ILE A 44 -2.71 0.01 13.30
N ARG A 45 -1.92 0.12 14.38
CA ARG A 45 -0.45 0.28 14.33
C ARG A 45 0.20 -0.87 15.09
N THR A 46 0.83 -1.80 14.37
CA THR A 46 1.59 -2.90 14.98
C THR A 46 2.91 -3.11 14.24
N ARG A 47 3.79 -3.94 14.80
CA ARG A 47 5.01 -4.38 14.11
C ARG A 47 4.75 -5.30 12.92
N LEU A 48 3.55 -5.89 12.83
CA LEU A 48 3.20 -6.86 11.79
C LEU A 48 2.51 -6.21 10.59
N CYS A 49 1.73 -5.16 10.84
CA CYS A 49 1.09 -4.36 9.81
C CYS A 49 0.52 -3.07 10.38
N TRP A 50 0.29 -2.13 9.47
CA TRP A 50 -0.52 -0.94 9.72
C TRP A 50 -1.75 -0.95 8.82
N THR A 51 -2.90 -0.52 9.34
CA THR A 51 -4.11 -0.36 8.55
C THR A 51 -4.51 1.10 8.46
N PHE A 52 -5.10 1.46 7.33
CA PHE A 52 -5.53 2.82 7.08
C PHE A 52 -6.91 2.84 6.44
N SER A 53 -7.67 3.91 6.68
CA SER A 53 -8.96 4.18 6.06
C SER A 53 -8.94 5.56 5.41
N GLY A 54 -9.67 5.71 4.30
CA GLY A 54 -9.64 6.90 3.46
C GLY A 54 -10.44 6.66 2.17
N PRO A 55 -9.94 7.08 1.00
CA PRO A 55 -10.56 6.75 -0.29
C PRO A 55 -10.74 5.25 -0.54
N CYS A 56 -9.86 4.44 0.04
CA CYS A 56 -9.97 2.98 0.14
C CYS A 56 -9.29 2.51 1.42
N ASP A 57 -9.56 1.28 1.86
CA ASP A 57 -8.87 0.72 3.02
C ASP A 57 -7.53 0.11 2.60
N LEU A 58 -6.48 0.41 3.37
CA LEU A 58 -5.13 -0.05 3.12
C LEU A 58 -4.62 -0.97 4.24
N THR A 59 -3.74 -1.90 3.89
CA THR A 59 -2.93 -2.66 4.86
C THR A 59 -1.49 -2.74 4.40
N LEU A 60 -0.59 -2.10 5.14
CA LEU A 60 0.84 -2.04 4.88
C LEU A 60 1.58 -3.11 5.69
N TYR A 61 2.48 -3.85 5.06
CA TYR A 61 3.31 -4.87 5.69
C TYR A 61 4.80 -4.47 5.70
N PRO A 62 5.59 -4.97 6.67
CA PRO A 62 7.03 -4.70 6.75
C PRO A 62 7.83 -5.07 5.50
N SER A 63 7.32 -6.00 4.69
CA SER A 63 7.94 -6.42 3.42
C SER A 63 7.73 -5.42 2.28
N GLY A 64 7.13 -4.25 2.54
CA GLY A 64 6.75 -3.29 1.50
C GLY A 64 5.45 -3.63 0.76
N LYS A 65 4.88 -4.82 0.99
CA LYS A 65 3.59 -5.22 0.42
C LYS A 65 2.48 -4.30 0.93
N LEU A 66 1.61 -3.87 0.03
CA LEU A 66 0.43 -3.08 0.32
C LEU A 66 -0.82 -3.81 -0.19
N LEU A 67 -1.81 -4.01 0.68
CA LEU A 67 -3.14 -4.47 0.31
C LEU A 67 -4.05 -3.27 0.17
N VAL A 68 -4.70 -3.13 -0.98
CA VAL A 68 -5.63 -2.04 -1.30
C VAL A 68 -7.02 -2.65 -1.47
N LYS A 69 -7.93 -2.38 -0.54
CA LYS A 69 -9.31 -2.89 -0.60
C LYS A 69 -10.19 -1.95 -1.40
N THR A 70 -10.36 -2.26 -2.68
CA THR A 70 -11.25 -1.57 -3.60
C THR A 70 -11.58 -2.49 -4.77
N GLU A 71 -12.79 -2.37 -5.31
CA GLU A 71 -13.17 -2.99 -6.60
C GLU A 71 -12.73 -2.12 -7.79
N ASP A 72 -12.44 -0.84 -7.55
CA ASP A 72 -11.99 0.11 -8.56
C ASP A 72 -10.51 -0.13 -8.89
N LYS A 73 -10.27 -0.67 -10.09
CA LYS A 73 -8.92 -0.95 -10.60
C LYS A 73 -8.10 0.32 -10.81
N GLU A 74 -8.73 1.42 -11.23
CA GLU A 74 -8.03 2.68 -11.51
C GLU A 74 -7.54 3.28 -10.21
N LEU A 75 -8.40 3.33 -9.18
CA LEU A 75 -8.01 3.73 -7.83
C LEU A 75 -6.88 2.85 -7.27
N ALA A 76 -6.97 1.53 -7.45
CA ALA A 76 -5.92 0.61 -7.01
C ALA A 76 -4.57 0.89 -7.70
N ALA A 77 -4.59 1.18 -9.01
CA ALA A 77 -3.39 1.50 -9.77
C ALA A 77 -2.78 2.86 -9.37
N GLU A 78 -3.60 3.88 -9.08
CA GLU A 78 -3.12 5.17 -8.58
C GLU A 78 -2.44 5.02 -7.21
N VAL A 79 -3.07 4.29 -6.30
CA VAL A 79 -2.49 3.98 -4.97
C VAL A 79 -1.20 3.18 -5.11
N ALA A 80 -1.14 2.22 -6.03
CA ALA A 80 0.07 1.44 -6.28
C ALA A 80 1.23 2.33 -6.72
N LYS A 81 1.00 3.26 -7.65
CA LYS A 81 1.99 4.24 -8.11
C LYS A 81 2.46 5.15 -6.97
N LEU A 82 1.54 5.71 -6.19
CA LEU A 82 1.88 6.53 -5.03
C LEU A 82 2.74 5.76 -4.03
N HIS A 83 2.40 4.49 -3.79
CA HIS A 83 3.16 3.63 -2.89
C HIS A 83 4.58 3.43 -3.37
N VAL A 84 4.81 3.01 -4.61
CA VAL A 84 6.17 2.76 -5.11
C VAL A 84 6.99 4.01 -5.35
N GLU A 85 6.38 5.13 -5.71
CA GLU A 85 7.12 6.36 -6.03
C GLU A 85 7.43 7.17 -4.78
N LYS A 86 6.50 7.22 -3.81
CA LYS A 86 6.55 8.19 -2.71
C LYS A 86 6.57 7.57 -1.32
N TRP A 87 5.93 6.43 -1.11
CA TRP A 87 5.77 5.88 0.24
C TRP A 87 6.84 4.85 0.56
N ALA A 88 7.00 3.81 -0.26
CA ALA A 88 7.95 2.72 0.01
C ALA A 88 9.43 3.15 -0.06
N ASN A 89 9.74 4.33 -0.63
CA ASN A 89 11.08 4.89 -0.73
C ASN A 89 11.42 5.91 0.39
N SER A 90 10.53 6.15 1.36
CA SER A 90 10.67 7.23 2.36
C SER A 90 11.44 6.84 3.62
#